data_AF-A0AAJ0HF30-F1
#
_entry.id   AF-A0AAJ0HF30-F1
#
_cell.length_a   1.000
_cell.length_b   1.000
_cell.length_c   1.000
_cell.angle_alpha   90.00
_cell.angle_beta   90.00
_cell.angle_gamma   90.00
#
_symmetry.space_group_name_H-M   'P 1'
#
loop_
_entity.id
_entity.type
_entity.pdbx_description
1 polymer ?
#
loop_
_entity_poly.entity_id
_entity_poly.type
_entity_poly.pdbx_seq_one_letter_code
_entity_poly.pdbx_strand_id
1 'polypeptide(L)'
;WLNLNSFVARLFGSGAIVWGDFPIWQLRQGLENDLAEVKGDCSPAEAVDNGVAVASSWLTHPGLALLELSRRSLAQVCSRGSSLPGHLGFSLERWGFWKRRLGELRSTVSMGVAPSVEQAIEIMRWSVVALAEN
;
A
#
# COMPACT_ATOMS: atom_id res chain seq x y z
N TRP A 1 -6.69 -9.11 -8.75
CA TRP A 1 -5.71 -10.22 -8.80
C TRP A 1 -5.84 -11.04 -7.52
N LEU A 2 -5.73 -12.37 -7.57
CA LEU A 2 -5.96 -13.26 -6.42
C LEU A 2 -4.66 -14.02 -6.14
N ASN A 3 -3.64 -13.28 -5.70
CA ASN A 3 -2.31 -13.81 -5.41
C ASN A 3 -2.11 -14.01 -3.89
N LEU A 4 -0.96 -14.58 -3.51
CA LEU A 4 -0.58 -14.76 -2.11
C LEU A 4 -0.69 -13.45 -1.31
N ASN A 5 -0.27 -12.31 -1.87
CA ASN A 5 -0.37 -11.02 -1.19
C ASN A 5 -1.82 -10.59 -0.89
N SER A 6 -2.73 -10.75 -1.85
CA SER A 6 -4.15 -10.44 -1.66
C SER A 6 -4.79 -11.37 -0.63
N PHE A 7 -4.40 -12.65 -0.60
CA PHE A 7 -4.85 -13.59 0.43
C PHE A 7 -4.36 -13.17 1.81
N VAL A 8 -3.08 -12.85 1.95
CA VAL A 8 -2.54 -12.50 3.27
C VAL A 8 -3.02 -11.12 3.74
N ALA A 9 -3.22 -10.16 2.83
CA ALA A 9 -3.84 -8.88 3.17
C ALA A 9 -5.25 -9.06 3.79
N ARG A 10 -6.03 -10.03 3.30
CA ARG A 10 -7.35 -10.37 3.86
C ARG A 10 -7.24 -11.04 5.23
N LEU A 11 -6.32 -11.99 5.39
CA LEU A 11 -6.06 -12.61 6.70
C LEU A 11 -5.69 -11.56 7.74
N PHE A 12 -4.78 -10.64 7.39
CA PHE A 12 -4.40 -9.53 8.27
C PHE A 12 -5.60 -8.62 8.58
N GLY A 13 -6.38 -8.22 7.56
CA GLY A 13 -7.56 -7.38 7.75
C GLY A 13 -8.66 -8.01 8.61
N SER A 14 -8.74 -9.34 8.63
CA SER A 14 -9.66 -10.09 9.50
C SER A 14 -9.18 -10.22 10.95
N GLY A 15 -7.93 -9.83 11.25
CA GLY A 15 -7.30 -10.06 12.55
C GLY A 15 -6.89 -11.51 12.81
N ALA A 16 -7.02 -12.41 11.82
CA ALA A 16 -6.61 -13.81 11.95
C ALA A 16 -5.10 -13.99 12.09
N ILE A 17 -4.32 -13.01 11.62
CA ILE A 17 -2.88 -12.95 11.80
C ILE A 17 -2.47 -11.56 12.29
N VAL A 18 -1.47 -11.51 13.17
CA VAL A 18 -0.72 -10.29 13.47
C VAL A 18 0.55 -10.35 12.65
N TRP A 19 0.75 -9.37 11.78
CA TRP A 19 1.98 -9.27 11.00
C TRP A 19 2.59 -7.90 11.21
N GLY A 20 3.88 -7.86 11.59
CA GLY A 20 4.59 -6.63 11.91
C GLY A 20 4.85 -5.75 10.69
N ASP A 21 6.11 -5.63 10.28
CA ASP A 21 6.52 -4.64 9.27
C ASP A 21 6.20 -5.04 7.82
N PHE A 22 5.58 -6.19 7.61
CA PHE A 22 5.36 -6.72 6.25
C PHE A 22 4.44 -5.82 5.40
N PRO A 23 3.28 -5.35 5.88
CA PRO A 23 2.40 -4.53 5.06
C PRO A 23 3.06 -3.21 4.67
N ILE A 24 3.77 -2.56 5.59
CA ILE A 24 4.50 -1.33 5.29
C ILE A 24 5.66 -1.57 4.33
N TRP A 25 6.39 -2.68 4.45
CA TRP A 25 7.41 -3.05 3.46
C TRP A 25 6.83 -3.20 2.05
N GLN A 26 5.68 -3.87 1.92
CA GLN A 26 5.01 -4.03 0.62
C GLN A 26 4.56 -2.69 0.03
N LEU A 27 4.00 -1.80 0.85
CA LEU A 27 3.57 -0.46 0.41
C LEU A 27 4.76 0.40 -0.01
N ARG A 28 5.89 0.32 0.72
CA ARG A 28 7.12 1.01 0.36
C ARG A 28 7.67 0.52 -0.98
N GLN A 29 7.76 -0.79 -1.15
CA GLN A 29 8.23 -1.37 -2.41
C GLN A 29 7.32 -0.97 -3.58
N GLY A 30 6.00 -1.06 -3.42
CA GLY A 30 5.04 -0.80 -4.48
C GLY A 30 4.73 0.67 -4.76
N LEU A 31 5.09 1.62 -3.87
CA LEU A 31 4.69 3.02 -4.00
C LEU A 31 5.83 4.02 -3.72
N GLU A 32 6.72 3.75 -2.77
CA GLU A 32 7.77 4.71 -2.39
C GLU A 32 9.06 4.57 -3.21
N ASN A 33 9.37 3.35 -3.65
CA ASN A 33 10.58 3.07 -4.40
C ASN A 33 10.40 3.38 -5.89
N ASP A 34 11.51 3.67 -6.58
CA ASP A 34 11.49 3.71 -8.04
C ASP A 34 11.41 2.28 -8.59
N LEU A 35 10.19 1.89 -8.94
CA LEU A 35 9.87 0.56 -9.45
C LEU A 35 10.56 0.25 -10.79
N ALA A 36 10.97 1.28 -11.55
CA ALA A 36 11.68 1.11 -12.80
C ALA A 36 13.17 0.73 -12.60
N GLU A 37 13.71 0.96 -11.41
CA GLU A 37 15.10 0.61 -11.05
C GLU A 37 15.22 -0.78 -10.42
N VAL A 38 14.11 -1.50 -10.25
CA VAL A 38 14.09 -2.84 -9.65
C VAL A 38 14.82 -3.83 -10.57
N LYS A 39 16.00 -4.27 -10.14
CA LYS A 39 16.78 -5.30 -10.85
C LYS A 39 16.16 -6.67 -10.58
N GLY A 40 15.72 -7.36 -11.63
CA GLY A 40 15.16 -8.70 -11.57
C GLY A 40 14.91 -9.30 -12.95
N ASP A 41 14.33 -10.49 -12.99
CA ASP A 41 14.07 -11.26 -14.22
C ASP A 41 12.84 -10.77 -15.01
N CYS A 42 12.05 -9.85 -14.44
CA CYS A 42 10.85 -9.30 -15.05
C CYS A 42 11.14 -7.97 -15.76
N SER A 43 10.34 -7.61 -16.76
CA SER A 43 10.44 -6.30 -17.40
C SER A 43 10.06 -5.17 -16.42
N PRO A 44 10.56 -3.92 -16.61
CA PRO A 44 10.20 -2.79 -15.75
C PRO A 44 8.69 -2.55 -15.64
N ALA A 45 7.94 -2.76 -16.73
CA ALA A 45 6.49 -2.62 -16.74
C ALA A 45 5.80 -3.68 -15.86
N GLU A 46 6.26 -4.94 -15.92
CA GLU A 46 5.74 -6.00 -15.05
C GLU A 46 6.11 -5.78 -13.58
N ALA A 47 7.30 -5.24 -13.30
CA ALA A 47 7.69 -4.88 -11.94
C ALA A 47 6.78 -3.79 -11.37
N VAL A 48 6.46 -2.76 -12.16
CA VAL A 48 5.50 -1.71 -11.81
C VAL A 48 4.11 -2.29 -11.54
N ASP A 49 3.58 -3.08 -12.47
CA ASP A 49 2.24 -3.69 -12.35
C ASP A 49 2.13 -4.57 -11.10
N ASN A 50 3.11 -5.43 -10.84
CA ASN A 50 3.12 -6.30 -9.69
C ASN A 50 3.20 -5.52 -8.38
N GLY A 51 4.11 -4.54 -8.29
CA GLY A 51 4.30 -3.70 -7.11
C GLY A 51 3.01 -2.94 -6.77
N VAL A 52 2.40 -2.31 -7.78
CA VAL A 52 1.17 -1.54 -7.61
C VAL A 52 -0.01 -2.45 -7.27
N ALA A 53 -0.17 -3.60 -7.92
CA ALA A 53 -1.25 -4.54 -7.62
C ALA A 53 -1.18 -5.07 -6.18
N VAL A 54 0.02 -5.36 -5.68
CA VAL A 54 0.25 -5.77 -4.29
C VAL A 54 -0.09 -4.65 -3.32
N ALA A 55 0.41 -3.43 -3.57
CA ALA A 55 0.10 -2.27 -2.74
C ALA A 55 -1.41 -1.96 -2.70
N SER A 56 -2.09 -2.00 -3.85
CA SER A 56 -3.54 -1.85 -3.95
C SER A 56 -4.30 -2.89 -3.11
N SER A 57 -3.82 -4.14 -3.07
CA SER A 57 -4.46 -5.20 -2.26
C SER A 57 -4.37 -4.89 -0.76
N TRP A 58 -3.23 -4.40 -0.30
CA TRP A 58 -3.02 -3.98 1.10
C TRP A 58 -3.84 -2.75 1.46
N LEU A 59 -4.05 -1.82 0.53
CA LEU A 59 -4.87 -0.62 0.78
C LEU A 59 -6.37 -0.89 0.67
N THR A 60 -6.78 -1.93 -0.06
CA THR A 60 -8.19 -2.28 -0.27
C THR A 60 -8.73 -3.17 0.86
N HIS A 61 -8.01 -4.22 1.25
CA HIS A 61 -8.58 -5.24 2.14
C HIS A 61 -8.43 -4.88 3.61
N PRO A 62 -7.23 -4.64 4.14
CA PRO A 62 -7.04 -4.16 5.51
C PRO A 62 -6.99 -2.63 5.62
N GLY A 63 -7.50 -1.87 4.64
CA GLY A 63 -7.32 -0.42 4.53
C GLY A 63 -7.67 0.35 5.81
N LEU A 64 -8.80 0.03 6.44
CA LEU A 64 -9.24 0.68 7.68
C LEU A 64 -8.28 0.40 8.85
N ALA A 65 -7.85 -0.87 9.01
CA ALA A 65 -6.89 -1.26 10.05
C ALA A 65 -5.54 -0.54 9.85
N LEU A 66 -5.06 -0.44 8.61
CA LEU A 66 -3.82 0.30 8.30
C LEU A 66 -3.96 1.80 8.55
N LEU A 67 -5.13 2.39 8.27
CA LEU A 67 -5.40 3.80 8.57
C LEU A 67 -5.44 4.05 10.08
N GLU A 68 -6.02 3.16 10.86
CA GLU A 68 -5.95 3.24 12.32
C GLU A 68 -4.52 3.15 12.86
N LEU A 69 -3.71 2.23 12.33
CA LEU A 69 -2.28 2.14 12.67
C LEU A 69 -1.54 3.44 12.31
N SER A 70 -1.91 4.05 11.17
CA SER A 70 -1.38 5.33 10.71
C SER A 70 -1.78 6.51 11.59
N ARG A 71 -3.00 6.49 12.15
CA ARG A 71 -3.49 7.51 13.09
C ARG A 71 -2.84 7.39 14.47
N ARG A 72 -2.62 6.16 14.94
CA ARG A 72 -1.93 5.88 16.20
C ARG A 72 -0.41 6.14 16.11
N SER A 73 0.11 6.47 14.93
CA SER A 73 1.54 6.71 14.65
C SER A 73 2.43 5.65 15.30
N LEU A 74 2.13 4.38 15.06
CA LEU A 74 2.97 3.29 15.56
C LEU A 74 4.27 3.26 14.75
N ALA A 75 5.26 4.02 15.23
CA ALA A 75 6.65 3.97 14.77
C ALA A 75 7.35 2.72 15.37
N GLN A 76 6.82 1.53 15.11
CA GLN A 76 7.58 0.31 15.37
C GLN A 76 8.59 0.12 14.24
N VAL A 77 9.81 0.61 14.48
CA VAL A 77 11.12 0.20 13.91
C VAL A 77 11.12 -0.38 12.47
N CYS A 78 10.48 0.27 11.49
CA CYS A 78 10.65 -0.08 10.08
C CYS A 78 11.89 0.60 9.53
N SER A 79 12.99 -0.14 9.47
CA SER A 79 14.31 0.37 9.07
C SER A 79 14.37 0.79 7.58
N ARG A 80 14.99 1.97 7.38
CA ARG A 80 15.67 2.59 6.20
C ARG A 80 15.16 2.34 4.77
N GLY A 81 15.05 3.43 4.01
CA GLY A 81 14.92 3.45 2.54
C GLY A 81 13.67 4.15 1.97
N SER A 82 13.02 5.08 2.68
CA SER A 82 11.93 5.89 2.09
C SER A 82 12.45 7.26 1.66
N SER A 83 11.98 7.80 0.54
CA SER A 83 12.24 9.20 0.15
C SER A 83 11.50 10.22 1.04
N LEU A 84 10.60 9.74 1.91
CA LEU A 84 9.99 10.50 3.00
C LEU A 84 10.94 10.53 4.20
N PRO A 85 11.48 11.70 4.60
CA PRO A 85 12.30 11.83 5.80
C PRO A 85 11.47 11.54 7.07
N GLY A 86 12.03 10.80 8.02
CA GLY A 86 11.57 10.83 9.42
C GLY A 86 10.54 9.81 9.92
N HIS A 87 9.91 9.01 9.06
CA HIS A 87 8.87 8.07 9.52
C HIS A 87 9.32 6.61 9.43
N LEU A 88 9.52 5.94 10.57
CA LEU A 88 9.90 4.52 10.66
C LEU A 88 8.68 3.58 10.71
N GLY A 89 7.51 3.99 10.25
CA GLY A 89 6.27 3.23 10.45
C GLY A 89 5.09 3.86 9.74
N PHE A 90 3.88 3.41 10.08
CA PHE A 90 2.65 3.98 9.55
C PHE A 90 2.46 5.42 10.03
N SER A 91 2.01 6.30 9.12
CA SER A 91 1.65 7.68 9.44
C SER A 91 0.57 8.19 8.48
N LEU A 92 -0.20 9.19 8.91
CA LEU A 92 -1.19 9.83 8.03
C LEU A 92 -0.54 10.52 6.82
N GLU A 93 0.70 10.98 6.96
CA GLU A 93 1.47 11.54 5.85
C GLU A 93 1.80 10.48 4.79
N ARG A 94 2.23 9.29 5.20
CA ARG A 94 2.42 8.15 4.29
C ARG A 94 1.12 7.71 3.64
N TRP A 95 0.01 7.71 4.39
CA TRP A 95 -1.30 7.42 3.83
C TRP A 95 -1.68 8.39 2.70
N GLY A 96 -1.50 9.69 2.94
CA GLY A 96 -1.72 10.72 1.92
C GLY A 96 -0.78 10.59 0.72
N PHE A 97 0.50 10.28 0.98
CA PHE A 97 1.50 10.02 -0.05
C PHE A 97 1.11 8.81 -0.92
N TRP A 98 0.78 7.67 -0.33
CA TRP A 98 0.40 6.44 -1.05
C TRP A 98 -0.83 6.65 -1.92
N LYS A 99 -1.85 7.36 -1.42
CA LYS A 99 -3.03 7.71 -2.22
C LYS A 99 -2.67 8.55 -3.43
N ARG A 100 -1.82 9.57 -3.26
CA ARG A 100 -1.35 10.42 -4.37
C ARG A 100 -0.57 9.60 -5.39
N ARG A 101 0.33 8.75 -4.90
CA ARG A 101 1.19 7.91 -5.73
C ARG A 101 0.42 6.89 -6.55
N LEU A 102 -0.61 6.27 -5.99
CA LEU A 102 -1.55 5.43 -6.75
C LEU A 102 -2.20 6.21 -7.90
N GLY A 103 -2.58 7.48 -7.66
CA GLY A 103 -3.10 8.36 -8.69
C GLY A 103 -2.10 8.65 -9.82
N GLU A 104 -0.84 8.88 -9.48
CA GLU A 104 0.25 9.08 -10.45
C GLU A 104 0.52 7.82 -11.28
N LEU A 105 0.51 6.64 -10.65
CA LEU A 105 0.80 5.37 -11.30
C LEU A 105 -0.37 4.81 -12.11
N ARG A 106 -1.59 5.35 -11.96
CA ARG A 106 -2.80 4.90 -12.66
C ARG A 106 -2.64 4.86 -14.19
N SER A 107 -1.95 5.83 -14.76
CA SER A 107 -1.71 5.90 -16.22
C SER A 107 -0.52 5.05 -16.69
N THR A 108 0.28 4.54 -15.76
CA THR A 108 1.52 3.80 -16.05
C THR A 108 1.29 2.30 -16.00
N VAL A 109 0.37 1.85 -15.14
CA VAL A 109 0.01 0.43 -15.00
C VAL A 109 -0.83 -0.07 -16.17
N SER A 110 -0.80 -1.38 -16.41
CA SER A 110 -1.64 -2.00 -17.43
C SER A 110 -3.14 -1.92 -17.10
N MET A 111 -3.96 -2.13 -18.13
CA MET A 111 -5.42 -2.21 -17.98
C MET A 111 -5.88 -3.31 -17.01
N GLY A 112 -5.06 -4.34 -16.77
CA GLY A 112 -5.38 -5.40 -15.80
C GLY A 112 -5.24 -4.96 -14.34
N VAL A 113 -4.36 -3.99 -14.06
CA VAL A 113 -4.06 -3.50 -12.71
C VAL A 113 -4.84 -2.22 -12.37
N ALA A 114 -5.12 -1.37 -13.38
CA ALA A 114 -5.84 -0.11 -13.19
C ALA A 114 -7.13 -0.19 -12.33
N PRO A 115 -8.00 -1.21 -12.47
CA PRO A 115 -9.18 -1.32 -11.60
C PRO A 115 -8.84 -1.51 -10.12
N SER A 116 -7.74 -2.21 -9.82
CA SER A 116 -7.30 -2.40 -8.43
C SER A 116 -6.76 -1.11 -7.82
N VAL A 117 -6.14 -0.25 -8.64
CA VAL A 117 -5.70 1.10 -8.25
C VAL A 117 -6.89 1.98 -7.92
N GLU A 118 -7.89 2.02 -8.80
CA GLU A 118 -9.11 2.81 -8.60
C GLU A 118 -9.86 2.39 -7.34
N GLN A 119 -10.06 1.08 -7.16
CA GLN A 119 -10.69 0.54 -5.97
C GLN A 119 -9.93 0.93 -4.68
N ALA A 120 -8.59 0.83 -4.68
CA ALA A 120 -7.79 1.23 -3.53
C ALA A 120 -7.96 2.71 -3.21
N ILE A 121 -7.90 3.61 -4.19
CA ILE A 121 -8.08 5.06 -4.00
C ILE A 121 -9.47 5.36 -3.41
N GLU A 122 -10.51 4.68 -3.89
CA GLU A 122 -11.87 4.82 -3.40
C GLU A 122 -11.99 4.37 -1.94
N ILE A 123 -11.51 3.17 -1.61
CA ILE A 123 -11.51 2.66 -0.23
C ILE A 123 -10.72 3.58 0.71
N MET A 124 -9.57 4.09 0.26
CA MET A 124 -8.79 5.04 1.06
C MET A 124 -9.53 6.35 1.32
N ARG A 125 -10.39 6.80 0.39
CA ARG A 125 -11.26 7.97 0.59
C ARG A 125 -12.36 7.65 1.61
N TRP A 126 -13.05 6.53 1.45
CA TRP A 126 -14.14 6.13 2.36
C TRP A 126 -13.66 5.86 3.78
N SER A 127 -12.49 5.25 3.94
CA SER A 127 -11.91 4.96 5.26
C SER A 127 -11.66 6.24 6.07
N VAL A 128 -11.28 7.34 5.42
CA VAL A 128 -11.11 8.64 6.10
C VAL A 128 -12.45 9.22 6.54
N VAL A 129 -13.50 9.10 5.71
CA VAL A 129 -14.85 9.54 6.07
C VAL A 129 -15.41 8.73 7.23
N ALA A 130 -15.32 7.40 7.15
CA ALA A 130 -15.81 6.50 8.19
C ALA A 130 -15.14 6.73 9.56
N LEU A 131 -13.86 7.11 9.58
CA LEU A 131 -13.17 7.48 10.82
C LEU A 131 -13.51 8.88 11.35
N ALA A 132 -14.09 9.77 10.55
CA ALA A 132 -14.49 11.10 11.00
C ALA A 132 -15.90 11.11 11.62
N GLU A 133 -16.72 10.09 11.32
CA GLU A 133 -18.09 9.92 11.79
C GLU A 133 -18.20 9.12 13.11
N ASN A 134 -17.07 8.62 13.63
CA ASN A 134 -16.98 7.72 14.78
C ASN A 134 -16.01 8.27 15.84
#